data_AF-A0A948F9F0-F1
#
_entry.id   AF-A0A948F9F0-F1
#
_cell.length_a   1.000
_cell.length_b   1.000
_cell.length_c   1.000
_cell.angle_alpha   90.00
_cell.angle_beta   90.00
_cell.angle_gamma   90.00
#
_symmetry.space_group_name_H-M   'P 1'
#
loop_
_entity.id
_entity.type
_entity.pdbx_description
1 polymer ?
#
loop_
_entity_poly.entity_id
_entity_poly.type
_entity_poly.pdbx_seq_one_letter_code
_entity_poly.pdbx_strand_id
1 'polypeptide(L)' 'AMLKILEKFKPYAELLPTRHDIRMKSGNLQGIYAYAGYFEARGQLDPFVVILNQQRNTRDKILNNLKKVHESSEQ' A
#
# COMPACT_ATOMS: atom_id res chain seq x y z
N ALA A 1 -8.46 1.75 -11.34
CA ALA A 1 -8.98 0.37 -11.23
C ALA A 1 -8.56 -0.30 -9.90
N MET A 2 -7.26 -0.39 -9.59
CA MET A 2 -6.75 -1.09 -8.39
C MET A 2 -7.33 -0.64 -7.05
N LEU A 3 -7.50 0.66 -6.80
CA LEU A 3 -8.12 1.14 -5.56
C LEU A 3 -9.55 0.60 -5.38
N LYS A 4 -10.35 0.54 -6.45
CA LYS A 4 -11.71 -0.04 -6.39
C LYS A 4 -11.70 -1.54 -6.09
N ILE A 5 -10.66 -2.25 -6.54
CA ILE A 5 -10.47 -3.68 -6.22
C ILE A 5 -10.16 -3.81 -4.73
N LEU A 6 -9.24 -3.00 -4.20
CA LEU A 6 -8.92 -3.00 -2.77
C LEU A 6 -10.13 -2.63 -1.92
N GLU A 7 -10.93 -1.66 -2.32
CA GLU A 7 -12.19 -1.33 -1.62
C GLU A 7 -13.11 -2.55 -1.50
N LYS A 8 -13.32 -3.29 -2.60
CA LYS A 8 -14.12 -4.52 -2.58
C LYS A 8 -13.46 -5.68 -1.85
N PHE A 9 -12.13 -5.67 -1.72
CA PHE A 9 -11.35 -6.71 -1.09
C PHE A 9 -11.19 -6.53 0.43
N LYS A 10 -11.61 -5.39 1.01
CA LYS A 10 -11.52 -5.10 2.45
C LYS A 10 -11.99 -6.24 3.38
N PRO A 11 -13.09 -6.97 3.10
CA PRO A 11 -13.54 -8.07 3.96
C PRO A 11 -12.56 -9.26 4.04
N TYR A 12 -11.55 -9.28 3.17
CA TYR A 12 -10.54 -10.34 3.06
C TYR A 12 -9.12 -9.79 3.26
N ALA A 13 -8.98 -8.60 3.87
CA ALA A 13 -7.70 -7.92 4.00
C ALA A 13 -6.66 -8.72 4.79
N GLU A 14 -7.09 -9.60 5.70
CA GLU A 14 -6.27 -10.54 6.46
C GLU A 14 -5.55 -11.58 5.59
N LEU A 15 -6.00 -11.80 4.36
CA LEU A 15 -5.31 -12.66 3.39
C LEU A 15 -4.03 -12.01 2.85
N LEU A 16 -3.86 -10.68 2.99
CA LEU A 16 -2.63 -10.02 2.60
C LEU A 16 -1.54 -10.23 3.66
N PRO A 17 -0.29 -10.48 3.23
CA PRO A 17 0.81 -10.59 4.18
C PRO A 17 1.11 -9.23 4.81
N THR A 18 1.47 -9.26 6.10
CA THR A 18 2.00 -8.08 6.79
C THR A 18 3.47 -7.85 6.42
N ARG A 19 3.81 -6.63 6.05
CA ARG A 19 5.16 -6.15 5.73
C ARG A 19 5.28 -4.72 6.23
N HIS A 20 6.30 -4.43 7.05
CA HIS A 20 6.45 -3.10 7.70
C HIS A 20 5.19 -2.68 8.46
N ASP A 21 4.56 -3.62 9.16
CA ASP A 21 3.30 -3.42 9.90
C ASP A 21 2.10 -2.98 9.04
N ILE A 22 2.20 -3.20 7.72
CA ILE A 22 1.18 -2.84 6.73
C ILE A 22 0.72 -4.13 6.02
N ARG A 23 -0.59 -4.33 5.89
CA ARG A 23 -1.16 -5.42 5.08
C ARG A 23 -1.02 -5.06 3.60
N MET A 24 -0.09 -5.69 2.89
CA MET A 24 0.17 -5.34 1.49
C MET A 24 0.77 -6.46 0.65
N LYS A 25 0.46 -6.43 -0.65
CA LYS A 25 1.10 -7.27 -1.66
C LYS A 25 2.14 -6.46 -2.44
N SER A 26 3.30 -7.07 -2.66
CA SER A 26 4.35 -6.58 -3.57
C SER A 26 4.17 -7.10 -5.00
N GLY A 27 4.60 -6.31 -5.97
CA GLY A 27 4.74 -6.74 -7.37
C GLY A 27 6.03 -6.19 -7.96
N ASN A 28 6.74 -7.00 -8.75
CA ASN A 28 7.99 -6.62 -9.40
C ASN A 28 7.95 -7.06 -10.86
N LEU A 29 8.29 -6.17 -11.78
CA LEU A 29 8.71 -6.46 -13.14
C LEU A 29 10.06 -5.77 -13.39
N GLN A 30 10.69 -6.02 -14.54
CA GLN A 30 11.91 -5.32 -14.91
C GLN A 30 11.62 -3.80 -15.00
N GLY A 31 12.24 -3.03 -14.10
CA GLY A 31 12.06 -1.58 -14.01
C GLY A 31 10.73 -1.13 -13.36
N ILE A 32 9.87 -2.04 -12.90
CA ILE A 32 8.58 -1.68 -12.27
C ILE A 32 8.48 -2.29 -10.87
N TYR A 33 8.24 -1.44 -9.87
CA TYR A 33 8.11 -1.85 -8.48
C TYR A 33 6.79 -1.37 -7.90
N ALA A 34 6.01 -2.30 -7.35
CA ALA A 34 4.66 -2.03 -6.88
C ALA A 34 4.40 -2.51 -5.45
N TYR A 35 3.48 -1.80 -4.78
CA TYR A 35 2.76 -2.22 -3.59
C TYR A 35 1.26 -1.91 -3.75
N ALA A 36 0.42 -2.78 -3.20
CA ALA A 36 -1.02 -2.54 -3.05
C ALA A 36 -1.47 -3.12 -1.71
N GLY A 37 -2.18 -2.34 -0.91
CA GLY A 37 -2.54 -2.74 0.45
C GLY A 37 -3.38 -1.70 1.17
N TYR A 38 -3.37 -1.77 2.50
CA TYR A 38 -4.15 -0.87 3.35
C TYR A 38 -3.28 -0.27 4.46
N PHE A 39 -3.47 1.02 4.71
CA PHE A 39 -3.14 1.60 6.00
C PHE A 39 -4.30 1.35 6.97
N GLU A 40 -4.00 1.28 8.26
CA GLU A 40 -5.00 1.08 9.31
C GLU A 40 -4.99 2.30 10.24
N ALA A 41 -6.14 2.97 10.36
CA ALA A 41 -6.34 4.07 11.29
C ALA A 41 -7.75 3.98 11.88
N ARG A 42 -7.86 4.07 13.22
CA ARG A 42 -9.14 4.08 13.94
C ARG A 42 -10.08 2.90 13.57
N GLY A 43 -9.49 1.73 13.28
CA GLY A 43 -10.22 0.52 12.86
C GLY A 43 -10.74 0.56 11.41
N GLN A 44 -10.39 1.59 10.64
CA GLN A 44 -10.66 1.68 9.20
C GLN A 44 -9.45 1.24 8.40
N LEU A 45 -9.71 0.61 7.24
CA LEU A 45 -8.70 0.22 6.27
C LEU A 45 -8.73 1.19 5.10
N ASP A 46 -7.66 1.95 4.89
CA ASP A 46 -7.54 2.91 3.80
C ASP A 46 -6.66 2.35 2.69
N PRO A 47 -7.20 2.11 1.48
CA PRO A 47 -6.44 1.47 0.43
C PRO A 47 -5.37 2.41 -0.13
N PHE A 48 -4.22 1.84 -0.45
CA PHE A 48 -3.17 2.54 -1.19
C PHE A 48 -2.62 1.68 -2.31
N VAL A 49 -2.06 2.35 -3.32
CA VAL A 49 -1.34 1.71 -4.42
C VAL A 49 -0.10 2.54 -4.75
N VAL A 50 1.05 1.88 -4.79
CA VAL A 50 2.32 2.43 -5.28
C VAL A 50 2.70 1.63 -6.52
N ILE A 51 2.93 2.29 -7.65
CA ILE A 51 3.49 1.68 -8.86
C ILE A 51 4.54 2.64 -9.39
N LEU A 52 5.81 2.21 -9.38
CA LEU A 52 6.95 3.03 -9.81
C LEU A 52 7.61 2.37 -11.01
N ASN A 53 7.69 3.09 -12.13
CA ASN A 53 8.49 2.71 -13.28
C ASN A 53 9.84 3.43 -13.21
N GLN A 54 10.83 2.79 -12.58
CA GLN A 54 12.14 3.36 -12.28
C GLN A 54 13.22 2.28 -12.35
N GLN A 55 14.45 2.66 -12.71
CA GLN A 55 15.56 1.70 -12.77
C GLN A 55 15.93 1.16 -11.37
N ARG A 56 15.91 2.03 -10.35
CA ARG A 56 16.19 1.66 -8.95
C ARG A 56 14.91 1.46 -8.16
N ASN A 57 14.87 0.42 -7.34
CA ASN A 57 13.76 0.18 -6.42
C ASN A 57 13.75 1.21 -5.29
N THR A 58 12.75 2.10 -5.26
CA THR A 58 12.57 3.11 -4.21
C THR A 58 11.20 3.04 -3.53
N ARG A 59 10.42 1.97 -3.78
CA ARG A 59 9.01 1.87 -3.33
C ARG A 59 8.84 1.97 -1.82
N ASP A 60 9.82 1.51 -1.03
CA ASP A 60 9.75 1.59 0.43
C ASP A 60 9.85 3.04 0.93
N LYS A 61 10.64 3.88 0.24
CA LYS A 61 10.73 5.31 0.56
C LYS A 61 9.40 6.01 0.29
N ILE A 62 8.77 5.69 -0.84
CA ILE A 62 7.46 6.23 -1.21
C ILE A 62 6.38 5.75 -0.23
N LEU A 63 6.39 4.46 0.13
CA LEU A 63 5.48 3.89 1.12
C LEU A 63 5.58 4.62 2.47
N ASN A 64 6.80 4.84 2.97
CA ASN A 64 7.03 5.53 4.23
C ASN A 64 6.54 6.98 4.20
N ASN A 65 6.77 7.70 3.10
CA ASN A 65 6.27 9.06 2.96
C ASN A 65 4.75 9.11 2.88
N LEU A 66 4.14 8.16 2.16
CA LEU A 66 2.69 8.07 2.04
C LEU A 66 2.04 7.76 3.39
N LYS A 67 2.63 6.84 4.17
CA LYS A 67 2.18 6.51 5.53
C LYS A 67 2.17 7.76 6.43
N LYS A 68 3.24 8.56 6.40
CA LYS A 68 3.32 9.80 7.19
C LYS A 68 2.24 10.81 6.81
N VAL A 69 1.96 10.96 5.52
CA VAL A 69 0.90 11.85 5.03
C VAL A 69 -0.47 11.36 5.52
N HIS A 70 -0.72 10.05 5.44
CA HIS A 70 -1.95 9.43 5.95
C HIS A 70 -2.10 9.62 7.47
N GLU A 71 -1.07 9.33 8.26
CA GLU A 71 -1.08 9.54 9.71
C GLU A 71 -1.31 11.01 10.09
N SER A 72 -0.87 11.95 9.25
CA SER A 72 -1.04 13.38 9.48
C SER A 72 -2.43 13.90 9.05
N SER A 73 -3.11 13.23 8.11
CA SER A 73 -4.49 13.57 7.72
C SER A 73 -5.54 13.02 8.69
N GLU A 74 -5.15 12.06 9.53
CA GLU A 74 -5.99 11.44 10.55
C GLU A 74 -5.89 12.12 11.94
N GLN A 75 -5.17 13.25 12.06
CA GLN A 75 -5.12 14.11 13.25
C GLN A 75 -6.15 15.22 13.16
#